data_AF-A0A662I3K8-F1
#
_entry.id   AF-A0A662I3K8-F1
#
_cell.length_a   1.000
_cell.length_b   1.000
_cell.length_c   1.000
_cell.angle_alpha   90.00
_cell.angle_beta   90.00
_cell.angle_gamma   90.00
#
_symmetry.space_group_name_H-M   'P 1'
#
loop_
_entity.id
_entity.type
_entity.pdbx_description
1 polymer ?
#
loop_
_entity_poly.entity_id
_entity_poly.type
_entity_poly.pdbx_seq_one_letter_code
_entity_poly.pdbx_strand_id
1 'polypeptide(L)'
;MRSASRERKRRVEELAALMINMAERDVLGGVGRVLVPELEAEGFSYDEIIEALAVLRGEGYSVSVVGDVIKIRKGLHRGGASPS
;
A
#
# COMPACT_ATOMS: atom_id res chain seq x y z
N MET A 1 0.54 24.41 15.13
CA MET A 1 1.24 23.63 14.08
C MET A 1 1.21 22.10 14.27
N ARG A 2 0.48 21.51 15.22
CA ARG A 2 0.42 20.03 15.40
C ARG A 2 -0.65 19.31 14.56
N SER A 3 -1.60 20.04 13.98
CA SER A 3 -2.78 19.47 13.30
C SER A 3 -2.46 18.90 11.92
N ALA A 4 -1.69 19.62 11.09
CA ALA A 4 -1.36 19.22 9.72
C ALA A 4 -0.64 17.86 9.62
N SER A 5 0.21 17.53 10.60
CA SER A 5 0.91 16.23 10.65
C SER A 5 -0.03 15.06 10.98
N ARG A 6 -1.06 15.28 11.81
CA ARG A 6 -2.08 14.25 12.08
C ARG A 6 -3.01 14.04 10.90
N GLU A 7 -3.41 15.12 10.23
CA GLU A 7 -4.25 15.04 9.03
C GLU A 7 -3.54 14.28 7.91
N ARG A 8 -2.27 14.58 7.66
CA ARG A 8 -1.45 13.83 6.70
C ARG A 8 -1.33 12.36 7.07
N LYS A 9 -1.00 12.03 8.33
CA LYS A 9 -0.91 10.63 8.80
C LYS A 9 -2.21 9.87 8.57
N ARG A 10 -3.34 10.48 8.93
CA ARG A 10 -4.67 9.89 8.71
C ARG A 10 -4.95 9.66 7.22
N ARG A 11 -4.63 10.64 6.38
CA ARG A 11 -4.82 10.53 4.92
C ARG A 11 -3.99 9.42 4.30
N VAL A 12 -2.76 9.22 4.77
CA VAL A 12 -1.90 8.10 4.36
C VAL A 12 -2.45 6.75 4.81
N GLU A 13 -3.00 6.66 6.03
CA GLU A 13 -3.66 5.43 6.52
C GLU A 13 -4.91 5.10 5.70
N GLU A 14 -5.72 6.10 5.36
CA GLU A 14 -6.89 5.96 4.48
C GLU A 14 -6.49 5.50 3.07
N LEU A 15 -5.40 6.05 2.51
CA LEU A 15 -4.83 5.61 1.24
C LEU A 15 -4.38 4.16 1.28
N ALA A 16 -3.68 3.73 2.34
CA ALA A 16 -3.25 2.34 2.48
C ALA A 16 -4.45 1.37 2.48
N ALA A 17 -5.53 1.71 3.19
CA ALA A 17 -6.75 0.93 3.19
C ALA A 17 -7.44 0.92 1.81
N LEU A 18 -7.47 2.04 1.09
CA LEU A 18 -7.99 2.12 -0.27
C LEU A 18 -7.21 1.20 -1.22
N MET A 19 -5.87 1.23 -1.15
CA MET A 19 -5.00 0.40 -1.98
C MET A 19 -5.26 -1.10 -1.75
N ILE A 20 -5.49 -1.53 -0.50
CA ILE A 20 -5.87 -2.92 -0.20
C ILE A 20 -7.22 -3.25 -0.87
N ASN A 21 -8.24 -2.40 -0.70
CA ASN A 21 -9.56 -2.63 -1.29
C ASN A 21 -9.51 -2.69 -2.83
N MET A 22 -8.70 -1.84 -3.47
CA MET A 22 -8.50 -1.89 -4.93
C MET A 22 -7.78 -3.17 -5.34
N ALA A 23 -6.71 -3.53 -4.63
CA ALA A 23 -5.93 -4.74 -4.87
C ALA A 23 -6.77 -6.02 -4.73
N GLU A 24 -7.71 -6.07 -3.79
CA GLU A 24 -8.63 -7.21 -3.59
C GLU A 24 -9.67 -7.33 -4.71
N ARG A 25 -9.99 -6.23 -5.41
CA ARG A 25 -10.92 -6.24 -6.55
C ARG A 25 -10.25 -6.70 -7.85
N ASP A 26 -8.99 -6.33 -8.06
CA ASP A 26 -8.21 -6.73 -9.23
C ASP A 26 -7.07 -7.70 -8.86
N VAL A 27 -7.44 -8.97 -8.66
CA VAL A 27 -6.52 -10.05 -8.30
C VAL A 27 -6.21 -10.92 -9.51
N LEU A 28 -4.92 -11.02 -9.86
CA LEU A 28 -4.41 -11.98 -10.84
C LEU A 28 -3.39 -12.91 -10.19
N GLY A 29 -3.71 -14.21 -10.10
CA GLY A 29 -2.80 -15.22 -9.54
C GLY A 29 -2.44 -14.98 -8.06
N GLY A 30 -3.37 -14.44 -7.27
CA GLY A 30 -3.14 -14.09 -5.86
C GLY A 30 -2.35 -12.80 -5.64
N VAL A 31 -2.16 -12.00 -6.69
CA VAL A 31 -1.52 -10.69 -6.63
C VAL A 31 -2.56 -9.64 -6.92
N GLY A 32 -2.84 -8.79 -5.93
CA GLY A 32 -3.68 -7.63 -6.14
C GLY A 32 -2.91 -6.52 -6.86
N ARG A 33 -3.58 -5.81 -7.76
CA ARG A 33 -2.98 -4.73 -8.55
C ARG A 33 -3.70 -3.43 -8.28
N VAL A 34 -2.93 -2.35 -8.21
CA VAL A 34 -3.42 -0.98 -8.08
C VAL A 34 -2.66 -0.13 -9.09
N LEU A 35 -3.36 0.72 -9.83
CA LEU A 35 -2.74 1.60 -10.82
C LEU A 35 -2.44 2.95 -10.18
N VAL A 36 -1.21 3.45 -10.34
CA VAL A 36 -0.81 4.78 -9.85
C VAL A 36 -1.73 5.89 -10.42
N PRO A 37 -2.08 5.90 -11.72
CA PRO A 37 -3.00 6.90 -12.27
C PRO A 37 -4.39 6.92 -11.61
N GLU A 38 -4.88 5.79 -11.11
CA GLU A 38 -6.15 5.74 -10.39
C GLU A 38 -6.03 6.42 -9.02
N LEU A 39 -4.92 6.23 -8.31
CA LEU A 39 -4.65 6.92 -7.05
C LEU A 39 -4.46 8.43 -7.25
N GLU A 40 -3.79 8.83 -8.33
CA GLU A 40 -3.65 10.24 -8.70
C GLU A 40 -5.00 10.88 -9.07
N ALA A 41 -5.88 10.14 -9.76
CA ALA A 41 -7.24 10.58 -10.08
C ALA A 41 -8.11 10.76 -8.82
N GLU A 42 -7.88 9.96 -7.78
CA GLU A 42 -8.49 10.14 -6.44
C GLU A 42 -7.88 11.32 -5.65
N GLY A 43 -6.86 11.99 -6.21
CA GLY A 43 -6.27 13.20 -5.63
C GLY A 43 -5.14 12.94 -4.63
N PHE A 44 -4.53 11.76 -4.67
CA PHE A 44 -3.33 11.45 -3.89
C PHE A 44 -2.07 11.83 -4.65
N SER A 45 -1.12 12.45 -3.94
CA SER A 45 0.20 12.74 -4.47
C SER A 45 1.09 11.50 -4.47
N TYR A 46 2.10 11.48 -5.33
CA TYR A 46 3.09 10.40 -5.35
C TYR A 46 3.80 10.22 -4.00
N ASP A 47 4.08 11.30 -3.26
CA ASP A 47 4.66 11.22 -1.92
C ASP A 47 3.74 10.49 -0.94
N GLU A 48 2.44 10.79 -0.95
CA GLU A 48 1.45 10.09 -0.12
C GLU A 48 1.36 8.60 -0.48
N ILE A 49 1.47 8.27 -1.78
CA ILE A 49 1.52 6.88 -2.25
C ILE A 49 2.76 6.18 -1.67
N ILE A 50 3.94 6.78 -1.76
CA ILE A 50 5.17 6.20 -1.19
C ILE A 50 5.06 6.00 0.33
N GLU A 51 4.47 6.96 1.04
CA GLU A 51 4.21 6.84 2.48
C GLU A 51 3.23 5.69 2.78
N ALA A 52 2.14 5.56 2.04
CA ALA A 52 1.17 4.47 2.21
C ALA A 52 1.80 3.10 1.91
N LEU A 53 2.68 3.01 0.91
CA LEU A 53 3.46 1.80 0.65
C LEU A 53 4.35 1.41 1.83
N ALA A 54 4.91 2.39 2.56
CA ALA A 54 5.68 2.11 3.77
C ALA A 54 4.78 1.56 4.90
N VAL A 55 3.57 2.11 5.07
CA VAL A 55 2.57 1.60 6.02
C VAL A 55 2.22 0.15 5.71
N LEU A 56 1.87 -0.16 4.45
CA LEU A 56 1.52 -1.52 4.03
C LEU A 56 2.65 -2.52 4.29
N ARG A 57 3.90 -2.13 4.03
CA ARG A 57 5.06 -2.96 4.37
C ARG A 57 5.19 -3.20 5.87
N GLY A 58 4.95 -2.19 6.69
CA GLY A 58 4.91 -2.29 8.15
C GLY A 58 3.82 -3.23 8.67
N GLU A 59 2.69 -3.31 7.96
CA GLU A 59 1.58 -4.23 8.26
C GLU A 59 1.81 -5.67 7.74
N GLY A 60 2.95 -5.93 7.10
CA GLY A 60 3.34 -7.25 6.62
C GLY A 60 2.86 -7.57 5.19
N TYR A 61 2.45 -6.58 4.41
CA TYR A 61 2.22 -6.77 2.98
C TYR A 61 3.54 -6.79 2.20
N SER A 62 3.61 -7.65 1.19
CA SER A 62 4.66 -7.59 0.17
C SER A 62 4.18 -6.66 -0.95
N VAL A 63 4.92 -5.58 -1.18
CA VAL A 63 4.59 -4.57 -2.19
C VAL A 63 5.73 -4.37 -3.17
N SER A 64 5.42 -4.32 -4.46
CA SER A 64 6.38 -4.02 -5.54
C SER A 64 5.75 -3.09 -6.56
N VAL A 65 6.54 -2.20 -7.15
CA VAL A 65 6.09 -1.24 -8.17
C VAL A 65 6.77 -1.59 -9.49
N VAL A 66 6.00 -1.72 -10.57
CA VAL A 66 6.51 -2.01 -11.93
C VAL A 66 5.82 -1.05 -12.90
N GLY A 67 6.56 -0.04 -13.35
CA GLY A 67 5.95 1.10 -14.05
C GLY A 67 4.88 1.73 -13.17
N ASP A 68 3.68 1.90 -13.73
CA ASP A 68 2.54 2.51 -13.05
C ASP A 68 1.66 1.50 -12.30
N VAL A 69 2.12 0.25 -12.15
CA VAL A 69 1.37 -0.80 -11.46
C VAL A 69 2.02 -1.12 -10.13
N ILE A 70 1.25 -0.96 -9.07
CA ILE A 70 1.58 -1.40 -7.72
C ILE A 70 1.00 -2.80 -7.52
N LYS A 71 1.86 -3.76 -7.21
CA LYS A 71 1.50 -5.14 -6.90
C LYS A 71 1.54 -5.33 -5.40
N ILE A 72 0.41 -5.73 -4.83
CA ILE A 72 0.24 -5.97 -3.39
C ILE A 72 -0.08 -7.45 -3.20
N ARG A 73 0.67 -8.10 -2.30
CA ARG A 73 0.35 -9.44 -1.80
C ARG A 73 0.28 -9.38 -0.29
N LYS A 74 -0.73 -10.03 0.28
CA LYS A 74 -0.73 -10.31 1.72
C LYS A 74 0.51 -11.14 2.01
N GLY A 75 1.44 -10.61 2.78
CA GLY A 75 2.62 -11.39 3.16
C GLY A 75 2.12 -12.58 3.93
N LEU A 76 2.39 -13.78 3.43
CA LEU A 76 2.56 -14.92 4.32
C LEU A 76 3.62 -14.44 5.29
N HIS A 77 3.28 -14.29 6.57
CA HIS A 77 4.29 -14.22 7.60
C HIS A 77 5.22 -15.39 7.31
N ARG A 78 6.44 -15.12 6.81
CA ARG A 78 7.53 -16.07 6.97
C ARG A 78 7.84 -16.05 8.46
N GLY A 79 6.96 -16.70 9.23
CA GLY A 79 7.34 -17.45 10.40
C GLY A 79 8.32 -18.50 9.91
N GLY A 80 9.57 -18.10 9.82
CA GLY A 80 10.66 -18.88 9.28
C GLY A 80 11.97 -18.43 9.92
N ALA A 81 11.92 -18.08 11.21
CA ALA A 81 13.08 -18.09 12.06
C ALA A 81 12.93 -19.29 13.01
N SER A 82 13.54 -20.41 12.64
CA SER A 82 14.15 -21.44 13.51
C SER A 82 14.83 -22.48 12.61
N PRO A 83 15.98 -23.10 12.99
CA PRO A 83 16.83 -22.88 14.17
C PRO A 83 18.33 -22.68 13.83
N SER A 84 19.12 -22.27 14.81
CA SER A 84 20.54 -22.63 14.94
C SER A 84 20.85 -22.76 16.42
#